data_AF-A0A8D6UCM2-F1
#
_entry.id   AF-A0A8D6UCM2-F1
#
_cell.length_a   1.000
_cell.length_b   1.000
_cell.length_c   1.000
_cell.angle_alpha   90.00
_cell.angle_beta   90.00
_cell.angle_gamma   90.00
#
_symmetry.space_group_name_H-M   'P 1'
#
loop_
_entity.id
_entity.type
_entity.pdbx_description
1 polymer ?
#
loop_
_entity_poly.entity_id
_entity_poly.type
_entity_poly.pdbx_seq_one_letter_code
_entity_poly.pdbx_strand_id
1 'polypeptide(L)'
;MLIVIITLFTNADLSIAMGEYSGNNLIFNGHNKLDVTTGEVEIALKDYTINVQADSHSGDVDVTNNPKNSKDNTLTITSDLGNITVE
;
A
#
# COMPACT_ATOMS: atom_id res chain seq x y z
N MET A 1 5.24 -17.16 3.83
CA MET A 1 4.01 -16.46 3.41
C MET A 1 3.20 -16.14 4.66
N LEU A 2 3.27 -14.89 5.12
CA LEU A 2 2.46 -14.41 6.25
C LEU A 2 1.09 -14.04 5.69
N ILE A 3 0.02 -14.71 6.13
CA ILE A 3 -1.35 -14.36 5.74
C ILE A 3 -1.92 -13.48 6.85
N VAL A 4 -2.22 -12.22 6.52
CA VAL A 4 -2.80 -11.24 7.44
C VAL A 4 -4.32 -11.18 7.23
N ILE A 5 -5.10 -11.40 8.30
CA ILE A 5 -6.57 -11.40 8.27
C ILE A 5 -7.05 -10.01 8.69
N ILE A 6 -7.60 -9.21 7.77
CA ILE A 6 -8.17 -7.85 7.96
C ILE A 6 -7.42 -7.00 8.98
N THR A 7 -6.48 -6.18 8.51
CA THR A 7 -5.72 -5.26 9.37
C THR A 7 -6.10 -3.81 9.12
N LEU A 8 -6.31 -3.08 10.22
CA LEU A 8 -6.55 -1.64 10.22
C LEU A 8 -5.25 -0.92 10.56
N PHE A 9 -4.83 -0.04 9.67
CA PHE A 9 -3.75 0.93 9.90
C PHE A 9 -4.34 2.31 10.15
N THR A 10 -3.77 3.06 11.08
CA THR A 10 -4.22 4.42 11.39
C THR A 10 -3.02 5.32 11.65
N ASN A 11 -2.82 6.30 10.77
CA ASN A 11 -1.65 7.20 10.79
C ASN A 11 -0.31 6.46 10.92
N ALA A 12 -0.18 5.31 10.26
CA ALA A 12 0.98 4.42 10.38
C ALA A 12 2.11 4.81 9.42
N ASP A 13 3.36 4.64 9.85
CA ASP A 13 4.56 4.75 9.03
C ASP A 13 5.32 3.41 9.11
N LEU A 14 5.35 2.67 8.00
CA LEU A 14 5.92 1.33 7.91
C LEU A 14 7.08 1.32 6.92
N SER A 15 8.20 0.71 7.31
CA SER A 15 9.35 0.51 6.43
C SER A 15 9.73 -0.97 6.35
N ILE A 16 9.92 -1.47 5.13
CA ILE A 16 10.30 -2.85 4.83
C ILE A 16 11.59 -2.80 4.02
N ALA A 17 12.70 -3.19 4.66
CA ALA A 17 14.00 -3.17 3.99
C ALA A 17 14.09 -4.23 2.88
N MET A 18 13.56 -5.43 3.11
CA MET A 18 13.65 -6.54 2.17
C MET A 18 12.48 -7.50 2.31
N GLY A 19 11.98 -7.97 1.17
CA GLY A 19 10.96 -9.01 1.07
C GLY A 19 9.64 -8.50 0.50
N GLU A 20 8.82 -9.44 0.06
CA GLU A 20 7.48 -9.15 -0.46
C GLU A 20 6.55 -8.74 0.68
N TYR A 21 5.78 -7.67 0.46
CA TYR A 21 4.68 -7.27 1.33
C TYR A 21 3.36 -7.52 0.62
N SER A 22 2.61 -8.52 1.12
CA SER A 22 1.26 -8.78 0.64
C SER A 22 0.24 -8.68 1.77
N GLY A 23 -0.90 -8.06 1.46
CA GLY A 23 -1.99 -7.91 2.43
C GLY A 23 -3.34 -7.82 1.75
N ASN A 24 -4.32 -8.53 2.28
CA ASN A 24 -5.68 -8.58 1.74
C ASN A 24 -6.70 -8.00 2.73
N ASN A 25 -7.73 -7.35 2.21
CA ASN A 25 -8.77 -6.64 2.96
C ASN A 25 -8.18 -5.62 3.96
N LEU A 26 -7.15 -4.89 3.54
CA LEU A 26 -6.53 -3.86 4.37
C LEU A 26 -7.40 -2.61 4.45
N ILE A 27 -7.42 -1.95 5.61
CA ILE A 27 -8.09 -0.68 5.83
C ILE A 27 -7.04 0.33 6.29
N PHE A 28 -6.97 1.49 5.62
CA PHE A 28 -6.07 2.58 5.98
C PHE A 28 -6.89 3.83 6.32
N ASN A 29 -6.82 4.24 7.58
CA ASN A 29 -7.47 5.44 8.08
C ASN A 29 -6.44 6.54 8.37
N GLY A 30 -6.77 7.80 8.13
CA GLY A 30 -5.81 8.89 8.30
C GLY A 30 -4.68 8.81 7.27
N HIS A 31 -3.49 9.28 7.64
CA HIS A 31 -2.35 9.41 6.73
C HIS A 31 -1.32 8.31 6.95
N ASN A 32 -1.26 7.35 6.05
CA ASN A 32 -0.40 6.18 6.18
C ASN A 32 0.72 6.20 5.13
N LYS A 33 1.87 5.64 5.49
CA LYS A 33 3.06 5.51 4.65
C LYS A 33 3.60 4.08 4.69
N LEU A 34 4.00 3.58 3.54
CA LEU A 34 4.72 2.33 3.36
C LEU A 34 5.94 2.57 2.47
N ASP A 35 7.13 2.45 3.05
CA ASP A 35 8.40 2.50 2.31
C ASP A 35 8.97 1.10 2.16
N VAL A 36 9.31 0.70 0.94
CA VAL A 36 9.90 -0.61 0.64
C VAL A 36 11.21 -0.42 -0.11
N THR A 37 12.32 -0.95 0.42
CA THR A 37 13.61 -0.84 -0.26
C THR A 37 13.80 -1.95 -1.30
N THR A 38 13.40 -3.18 -1.00
CA THR A 38 13.46 -4.30 -1.96
C THR A 38 12.30 -5.26 -1.78
N GLY A 39 11.61 -5.60 -2.87
CA GLY A 39 10.51 -6.58 -2.90
C GLY A 39 9.22 -6.04 -3.50
N GLU A 40 8.34 -6.97 -3.85
CA GLU A 40 7.02 -6.66 -4.42
C GLU A 40 6.05 -6.17 -3.33
N VAL A 41 5.16 -5.26 -3.70
CA VAL A 41 4.05 -4.78 -2.86
C VAL A 41 2.74 -5.18 -3.52
N GLU A 42 1.95 -6.01 -2.86
CA GLU A 42 0.61 -6.43 -3.31
C GLU A 42 -0.43 -6.14 -2.23
N ILE A 43 -1.26 -5.12 -2.44
CA ILE A 43 -2.27 -4.69 -1.46
C ILE A 43 -3.66 -4.79 -2.07
N ALA A 44 -4.54 -5.55 -1.44
CA ALA A 44 -5.97 -5.49 -1.73
C ALA A 44 -6.68 -4.68 -0.63
N LEU A 45 -7.34 -3.60 -1.04
CA LEU A 45 -8.06 -2.70 -0.15
C LEU A 45 -9.46 -3.25 0.15
N LYS A 46 -9.91 -3.09 1.40
CA LYS A 46 -11.29 -3.42 1.78
C LYS A 46 -12.28 -2.30 1.45
N ASP A 47 -11.84 -1.04 1.56
CA ASP A 47 -12.60 0.17 1.25
C ASP A 47 -11.79 1.05 0.30
N TYR A 48 -12.46 1.58 -0.71
CA TYR A 48 -11.88 2.43 -1.74
C TYR A 48 -11.94 3.92 -1.39
N THR A 49 -12.44 4.31 -0.21
CA THR A 49 -12.50 5.70 0.26
C THR A 49 -11.15 6.16 0.80
N ILE A 50 -10.15 6.15 -0.07
CA ILE A 50 -8.76 6.47 0.20
C ILE A 50 -8.14 7.19 -1.00
N ASN A 51 -7.11 7.99 -0.78
CA ASN A 51 -6.23 8.47 -1.85
C ASN A 51 -4.91 7.69 -1.81
N VAL A 52 -4.63 6.92 -2.86
CA VAL A 52 -3.39 6.14 -2.99
C VAL A 52 -2.40 6.91 -3.85
N GLN A 53 -1.21 7.13 -3.31
CA GLN A 53 -0.06 7.68 -4.03
C GLN A 53 1.03 6.60 -4.01
N ALA A 54 1.33 6.03 -5.16
CA ALA A 54 2.33 4.98 -5.28
C ALA A 54 3.42 5.41 -6.27
N ASP A 55 4.67 5.19 -5.89
CA ASP A 55 5.86 5.47 -6.71
C ASP A 55 6.85 4.32 -6.55
N SER A 56 7.27 3.73 -7.66
CA SER A 56 8.34 2.72 -7.68
C SER A 56 9.48 3.21 -8.56
N HIS A 57 10.71 3.15 -8.04
CA HIS A 57 11.89 3.62 -8.77
C HIS A 57 12.33 2.65 -9.86
N SER A 58 12.25 1.33 -9.63
CA SER A 58 12.70 0.31 -10.59
C SER A 58 11.64 -0.75 -10.95
N GLY A 59 10.40 -0.58 -10.55
CA GLY A 59 9.30 -1.50 -10.86
C GLY A 59 8.07 -0.78 -11.41
N ASP A 60 7.09 -1.58 -11.82
CA ASP A 60 5.82 -1.07 -12.31
C ASP A 60 4.90 -0.67 -11.15
N VAL A 61 4.05 0.32 -11.39
CA VAL A 61 3.00 0.73 -10.46
C VAL A 61 1.65 0.50 -11.13
N ASP A 62 0.85 -0.38 -10.55
CA ASP A 62 -0.53 -0.63 -10.93
C ASP A 62 -1.46 -0.34 -9.75
N VAL A 63 -2.38 0.61 -9.93
CA VAL A 63 -3.39 0.96 -8.93
C VAL A 63 -4.75 0.84 -9.62
N THR A 64 -5.38 -0.32 -9.49
CA THR A 64 -6.69 -0.61 -10.07
C THR A 64 -7.82 -0.21 -9.12
N ASN A 65 -9.03 -0.07 -9.66
CA ASN A 65 -10.25 0.40 -8.96
C ASN A 65 -10.13 1.80 -8.35
N ASN A 66 -10.43 2.81 -9.19
CA ASN A 66 -10.56 4.23 -8.85
C ASN A 66 -10.89 4.48 -7.36
N PRO A 67 -9.88 4.72 -6.52
CA PRO A 67 -10.10 5.08 -5.14
C PRO A 67 -10.97 6.35 -5.14
N LYS A 68 -12.03 6.37 -4.33
CA LYS A 68 -12.80 7.58 -4.09
C LYS A 68 -11.87 8.55 -3.39
N ASN A 69 -11.27 9.47 -4.16
CA ASN A 69 -10.32 10.50 -3.72
C ASN A 69 -10.71 11.08 -2.36
N SER A 70 -10.15 10.50 -1.30
CA SER A 70 -10.38 10.92 0.07
C SER A 70 -9.34 11.97 0.45
N LYS A 71 -9.78 13.01 1.16
CA LYS A 71 -8.85 13.97 1.78
C LYS A 71 -8.43 13.55 3.18
N ASP A 72 -9.22 12.68 3.81
CA ASP A 72 -9.04 12.28 5.20
C ASP A 72 -8.23 10.99 5.34
N ASN A 73 -8.23 10.16 4.29
CA ASN A 73 -7.49 8.89 4.26
C ASN A 73 -6.52 8.89 3.09
N THR A 74 -5.23 8.76 3.37
CA THR A 74 -4.17 8.65 2.37
C THR A 74 -3.31 7.42 2.64
N LEU A 75 -2.88 6.76 1.58
CA LEU A 75 -1.82 5.77 1.60
C LEU A 75 -0.74 6.19 0.61
N THR A 76 0.45 6.49 1.11
CA THR A 76 1.63 6.72 0.30
C THR A 76 2.50 5.49 0.31
N ILE A 77 2.81 4.94 -0.86
CA ILE A 77 3.68 3.78 -1.03
C ILE A 77 4.89 4.22 -1.85
N THR A 78 6.08 3.97 -1.35
CA THR A 78 7.32 4.12 -2.14
C THR A 78 8.05 2.79 -2.20
N SER A 79 8.59 2.44 -3.37
CA SER A 79 9.44 1.27 -3.55
C SER A 79 10.72 1.64 -4.29
N ASP A 80 11.89 1.27 -3.78
CA ASP A 80 13.14 1.46 -4.54
C ASP A 80 13.29 0.37 -5.62
N LEU A 81 13.07 -0.90 -5.26
CA LEU A 81 13.27 -2.06 -6.14
C LEU A 81 12.13 -3.09 -6.00
N GLY A 82 11.13 -3.03 -6.88
CA GLY A 82 10.01 -3.99 -6.96
C GLY A 82 8.73 -3.33 -7.48
N ASN A 83 7.76 -4.12 -7.92
CA ASN A 83 6.47 -3.56 -8.39
C ASN A 83 5.57 -3.22 -7.20
N ILE A 84 4.62 -2.31 -7.46
CA ILE A 84 3.54 -1.97 -6.55
C ILE A 84 2.23 -2.26 -7.26
N THR A 85 1.43 -3.15 -6.68
CA THR A 85 0.07 -3.45 -7.11
C THR A 85 -0.89 -3.14 -5.97
N VAL A 86 -1.89 -2.30 -6.24
CA VAL A 86 -2.98 -1.98 -5.33
C VAL A 86 -4.32 -2.24 -6.03
N GLU A 87 -5.16 -3.07 -5.42
CA GLU A 87 -6.45 -3.53 -5.96
C GLU A 87 -7.65 -3.23 -5.07
#